data_AF-A0A813UY95-F1
#
_entry.id   AF-A0A813UY95-F1
#
_cell.length_a   1.000
_cell.length_b   1.000
_cell.length_c   1.000
_cell.angle_alpha   90.00
_cell.angle_beta   90.00
_cell.angle_gamma   90.00
#
_symmetry.space_group_name_H-M   'P 1'
#
loop_
_entity.id
_entity.type
_entity.pdbx_description
1 polymer ?
#
loop_
_entity_poly.entity_id
_entity_poly.type
_entity_poly.pdbx_seq_one_letter_code
_entity_poly.pdbx_strand_id
1 'polypeptide(L)'
;MAERKAFNIIKAVPVVGHAYGAVRGVVYAAKGDRSEAKHSIELDLADLNPLRIPKKLVHGIQNATHNLEEGAWIGRRALFKQPLALNITPGMDGFHWCIQINGVIYQLGVDKDRDIKIHISSRTEKTAYYERDCKEYSWYLIQNELPAFDADELRAYAKSFEDLEYRMFLALGNKMNCQSFVTRMFAIAAKISIEKARSTILLVIPNLLF
;
A
#
# COMPACT_ATOMS: atom_id res chain seq x y z
N MET A 1 15.61 4.54 -9.44
CA MET A 1 14.32 5.23 -9.17
C MET A 1 13.58 5.64 -10.45
N ALA A 2 14.21 6.33 -11.41
CA ALA A 2 13.55 6.78 -12.65
C ALA A 2 12.93 5.63 -13.48
N GLU A 3 13.66 4.53 -13.67
CA GLU A 3 13.15 3.35 -14.39
C GLU A 3 11.91 2.74 -13.71
N ARG A 4 11.88 2.68 -12.38
CA ARG A 4 10.73 2.20 -11.62
C ARG A 4 9.52 3.11 -11.76
N LYS A 5 9.74 4.43 -11.77
CA LYS A 5 8.68 5.42 -12.02
C LYS A 5 8.08 5.25 -13.41
N ALA A 6 8.92 5.07 -14.44
CA ALA A 6 8.47 4.75 -15.80
C ALA A 6 7.72 3.42 -15.85
N PHE A 7 8.22 2.40 -15.16
CA PHE A 7 7.56 1.10 -15.07
C PHE A 7 6.16 1.20 -14.45
N ASN A 8 5.97 1.98 -13.39
CA ASN A 8 4.66 2.18 -12.78
C ASN A 8 3.64 2.81 -13.74
N ILE A 9 4.09 3.66 -14.66
CA ILE A 9 3.25 4.21 -15.73
C ILE A 9 2.94 3.12 -16.77
N ILE A 10 3.96 2.38 -17.22
CA ILE A 10 3.81 1.34 -18.26
C ILE A 10 2.91 0.19 -17.77
N LYS A 11 3.05 -0.21 -16.49
CA LYS A 11 2.25 -1.25 -15.84
C LYS A 11 0.75 -0.92 -15.82
N ALA A 12 0.37 0.35 -15.95
CA ALA A 12 -1.04 0.76 -16.02
C ALA A 12 -1.74 0.31 -17.30
N VAL A 13 -1.00 0.01 -18.37
CA VAL A 13 -1.53 -0.45 -19.66
C VAL A 13 -1.51 -1.98 -19.67
N PRO A 14 -2.64 -2.70 -19.72
CA PRO A 14 -2.69 -4.14 -19.45
C PRO A 14 -1.69 -4.97 -20.28
N VAL A 15 -1.80 -4.93 -21.61
CA VAL A 15 -0.95 -5.78 -22.49
C VAL A 15 0.51 -5.33 -22.48
N VAL A 16 0.75 -4.02 -22.60
CA VAL A 16 2.11 -3.46 -22.65
C VAL A 16 2.82 -3.61 -21.30
N GLY A 17 2.10 -3.35 -20.21
CA GLY A 17 2.54 -3.48 -18.84
C GLY A 17 2.88 -4.92 -18.45
N HIS A 18 2.07 -5.90 -18.86
CA HIS A 18 2.38 -7.31 -18.62
C HIS A 18 3.58 -7.80 -19.44
N ALA A 19 3.64 -7.45 -20.73
CA ALA A 19 4.77 -7.83 -21.57
C ALA A 19 6.09 -7.22 -21.05
N TYR A 20 6.07 -5.92 -20.73
CA TYR A 20 7.24 -5.24 -20.19
C TYR A 20 7.58 -5.72 -18.77
N GLY A 21 6.58 -5.98 -17.93
CA GLY A 21 6.74 -6.51 -16.58
C GLY A 21 7.37 -7.90 -16.56
N ALA A 22 7.02 -8.78 -17.49
CA ALA A 22 7.64 -10.09 -17.65
C ALA A 22 9.13 -9.98 -18.00
N VAL A 23 9.47 -9.15 -18.99
CA VAL A 23 10.87 -8.89 -19.40
C VAL A 23 11.66 -8.28 -18.24
N ARG A 24 11.11 -7.24 -17.59
CA ARG A 24 11.73 -6.58 -16.43
C ARG A 24 11.94 -7.57 -15.28
N GLY A 25 10.95 -8.42 -15.00
CA GLY A 25 11.01 -9.46 -13.97
C GLY A 25 12.19 -10.40 -14.17
N VAL A 26 12.40 -10.90 -15.40
CA VAL A 26 13.54 -11.76 -15.75
C VAL A 26 14.87 -11.03 -15.57
N VAL A 27 14.96 -9.77 -16.01
CA VAL A 27 16.19 -8.95 -15.88
C VAL A 27 16.57 -8.75 -14.41
N TYR A 28 15.62 -8.37 -13.53
CA TYR A 28 15.91 -8.17 -12.12
C TYR A 28 16.17 -9.49 -11.37
N ALA A 29 15.52 -10.59 -11.77
CA ALA A 29 15.83 -11.91 -11.25
C ALA A 29 17.28 -12.32 -11.56
N ALA A 30 17.74 -12.07 -12.79
CA ALA A 30 19.13 -12.33 -13.19
C ALA A 30 20.14 -11.44 -12.45
N LYS A 31 19.76 -10.21 -12.06
CA LYS A 31 20.57 -9.29 -11.24
C LYS A 31 20.54 -9.62 -9.74
N GLY A 32 19.77 -10.63 -9.31
CA GLY A 32 19.62 -10.99 -7.91
C GLY A 32 18.67 -10.09 -7.09
N ASP A 33 18.04 -9.09 -7.70
CA ASP A 33 17.06 -8.23 -7.04
C ASP A 33 15.66 -8.86 -7.08
N ARG A 34 15.43 -9.75 -6.12
CA ARG A 34 14.18 -10.51 -6.01
C ARG A 34 12.96 -9.63 -5.72
N SER A 35 13.16 -8.46 -5.09
CA SER A 35 12.06 -7.54 -4.76
C SER A 35 11.51 -6.88 -6.02
N GLU A 36 12.39 -6.30 -6.84
CA GLU A 36 12.00 -5.70 -8.12
C GLU A 36 11.49 -6.75 -9.11
N ALA A 37 12.08 -7.95 -9.11
CA ALA A 37 11.61 -9.04 -9.95
C ALA A 37 10.15 -9.42 -9.62
N LYS A 38 9.82 -9.60 -8.33
CA LYS A 38 8.45 -9.91 -7.89
C LYS A 38 7.49 -8.79 -8.23
N HIS A 39 7.85 -7.54 -7.93
CA HIS A 39 7.00 -6.37 -8.20
C HIS A 39 6.68 -6.22 -9.69
N SER A 40 7.62 -6.60 -10.56
CA SER A 40 7.48 -6.51 -12.01
C SER A 40 6.47 -7.51 -12.60
N ILE A 41 6.30 -8.66 -11.95
CA ILE A 41 5.40 -9.74 -12.41
C ILE A 41 4.09 -9.84 -11.61
N GLU A 42 3.93 -9.06 -10.54
CA GLU A 42 2.71 -9.04 -9.73
C GLU A 42 1.52 -8.57 -10.57
N LEU A 43 0.50 -9.43 -10.68
CA LEU A 43 -0.70 -9.20 -11.46
C LEU A 43 -1.91 -9.13 -10.51
N ASP A 44 -2.58 -7.99 -10.49
CA ASP A 44 -3.90 -7.85 -9.87
C ASP A 44 -4.95 -8.14 -10.94
N LEU A 45 -5.89 -9.06 -10.70
CA LEU A 45 -6.92 -9.37 -11.71
C LEU A 45 -7.82 -8.16 -12.02
N ALA A 46 -7.96 -7.24 -11.07
CA ALA A 46 -8.60 -5.95 -11.33
C ALA A 46 -7.87 -5.15 -12.43
N ASP A 47 -6.61 -5.49 -12.73
CA ASP A 47 -5.83 -4.81 -13.74
C ASP A 47 -6.29 -5.03 -15.17
N LEU A 48 -7.04 -6.11 -15.41
CA LEU A 48 -7.55 -6.50 -16.71
C LEU A 48 -8.83 -5.76 -17.11
N ASN A 49 -9.43 -4.97 -16.20
CA ASN A 49 -10.64 -4.20 -16.49
C ASN A 49 -10.32 -2.92 -17.31
N PRO A 50 -10.77 -2.82 -18.58
CA PRO A 50 -10.45 -1.69 -19.45
C PRO A 50 -10.94 -0.33 -18.92
N LEU A 51 -12.07 -0.32 -18.20
CA LEU A 51 -12.67 0.90 -17.65
C LEU A 51 -11.77 1.60 -16.63
N ARG A 52 -10.75 0.90 -16.12
CA ARG A 52 -9.84 1.40 -15.08
C ARG A 52 -8.56 1.98 -15.63
N ILE A 53 -8.25 1.76 -16.91
CA ILE A 53 -6.98 2.17 -17.53
C ILE A 53 -6.72 3.67 -17.33
N PRO A 54 -7.68 4.60 -17.54
CA PRO A 54 -7.43 6.02 -17.34
C PRO A 54 -7.00 6.35 -15.91
N LYS A 55 -7.72 5.81 -14.92
CA LYS A 55 -7.44 6.04 -13.51
C LYS A 55 -6.09 5.48 -13.08
N LYS A 56 -5.74 4.29 -13.56
CA LYS A 56 -4.42 3.68 -13.32
C LYS A 56 -3.29 4.49 -13.94
N LEU A 57 -3.50 5.03 -15.13
CA LEU A 57 -2.52 5.89 -15.79
C LEU A 57 -2.29 7.16 -14.96
N VAL A 58 -3.37 7.79 -14.48
CA VAL A 58 -3.29 8.93 -13.56
C VAL A 58 -2.50 8.57 -12.30
N HIS A 59 -2.78 7.43 -11.66
CA HIS A 59 -2.02 6.97 -10.49
C HIS A 59 -0.56 6.67 -10.81
N GLY A 60 -0.27 6.05 -11.95
CA GLY A 60 1.11 5.81 -12.41
C GLY A 60 1.87 7.12 -12.58
N ILE A 61 1.23 8.13 -13.16
CA ILE A 61 1.79 9.48 -13.31
C ILE A 61 2.00 10.13 -11.94
N GLN A 62 0.99 10.10 -11.05
CA GLN A 62 1.09 10.64 -9.69
C GLN A 62 2.24 10.01 -8.91
N ASN A 63 2.37 8.68 -8.96
CA ASN A 63 3.46 7.93 -8.33
C ASN A 63 4.84 8.28 -8.90
N ALA A 64 4.90 8.64 -10.19
CA ALA A 64 6.14 9.06 -10.82
C ALA A 64 6.52 10.50 -10.46
N THR A 65 5.53 11.39 -10.29
CA THR A 65 5.75 12.82 -10.11
C THR A 65 5.84 13.24 -8.64
N HIS A 66 5.10 12.60 -7.74
CA HIS A 66 5.05 13.00 -6.34
C HIS A 66 6.09 12.28 -5.49
N ASN A 67 6.48 12.95 -4.40
CA ASN A 67 7.42 12.44 -3.41
C ASN A 67 6.64 11.70 -2.31
N LEU A 68 7.07 10.48 -1.97
CA LEU A 68 6.51 9.71 -0.84
C LEU A 68 6.84 10.33 0.53
N GLU A 69 7.30 11.57 0.59
CA GLU A 69 7.58 12.31 1.82
C GLU A 69 6.43 13.21 2.25
N GLU A 70 5.46 13.46 1.36
CA GLU A 70 4.39 14.42 1.58
C GLU A 70 3.01 13.78 1.42
N GLY A 71 2.04 14.22 2.23
CA GLY A 71 0.66 13.77 2.15
C GLY A 71 0.42 12.39 2.76
N ALA A 72 -0.66 11.73 2.33
CA ALA A 72 -1.05 10.38 2.74
C ALA A 72 -1.07 9.42 1.56
N TRP A 73 -0.42 8.27 1.72
CA TRP A 73 -0.28 7.24 0.70
C TRP A 73 -0.59 5.85 1.26
N ILE A 74 -1.19 4.99 0.45
CA ILE A 74 -1.41 3.59 0.82
C ILE A 74 -0.41 2.73 0.08
N GLY A 75 0.33 1.93 0.82
CA GLY A 75 1.15 0.87 0.26
C GLY A 75 0.35 -0.42 0.22
N ARG A 76 0.37 -1.11 -0.93
CA ARG A 76 -0.20 -2.46 -1.08
C ARG A 76 0.84 -3.45 -1.66
N ARG A 77 0.93 -4.65 -1.08
CA ARG A 77 1.74 -5.78 -1.60
C ARG A 77 1.04 -7.12 -1.39
N ALA A 78 1.18 -8.09 -2.30
CA ALA A 78 0.60 -9.42 -2.11
C ALA A 78 1.11 -10.14 -0.83
N LEU A 79 0.19 -10.73 -0.04
CA LEU A 79 0.45 -11.46 1.21
C LEU A 79 1.22 -12.77 1.00
N PHE A 80 1.18 -13.34 -0.21
CA PHE A 80 1.77 -14.62 -0.53
C PHE A 80 2.90 -14.49 -1.58
N LYS A 81 3.77 -15.49 -1.68
CA LYS A 81 4.76 -15.61 -2.77
C LYS A 81 4.14 -15.91 -4.13
N GLN A 82 2.81 -15.91 -4.22
CA GLN A 82 2.11 -16.17 -5.47
C GLN A 82 1.94 -14.85 -6.26
N PRO A 83 2.12 -14.89 -7.59
CA PRO A 83 2.04 -13.71 -8.46
C PRO A 83 0.61 -13.23 -8.71
N LEU A 84 -0.39 -13.99 -8.25
CA LEU A 84 -1.81 -13.71 -8.36
C LEU A 84 -2.36 -13.40 -6.97
N ALA A 85 -2.88 -12.19 -6.79
CA ALA A 85 -3.61 -11.81 -5.60
C ALA A 85 -5.01 -11.32 -5.98
N LEU A 86 -6.03 -11.83 -5.28
CA LEU A 86 -7.43 -11.54 -5.55
C LEU A 86 -7.90 -10.42 -4.61
N ASN A 87 -8.29 -9.27 -5.17
CA ASN A 87 -9.03 -8.23 -4.47
C ASN A 87 -10.54 -8.52 -4.49
N ILE A 88 -11.03 -9.45 -3.66
CA ILE A 88 -12.44 -9.88 -3.73
C ILE A 88 -13.38 -8.81 -3.14
N THR A 89 -13.14 -8.30 -1.93
CA THR A 89 -13.98 -7.27 -1.27
C THR A 89 -13.20 -6.45 -0.23
N PRO A 90 -13.71 -5.29 0.23
CA PRO A 90 -13.15 -4.58 1.38
C PRO A 90 -13.18 -5.48 2.63
N GLY A 91 -12.03 -5.81 3.20
CA GLY A 91 -11.91 -6.70 4.36
C GLY A 91 -11.63 -8.17 4.04
N MET A 92 -11.58 -8.56 2.76
CA MET A 92 -11.01 -9.82 2.29
C MET A 92 -10.11 -9.55 1.09
N ASP A 93 -8.83 -9.32 1.38
CA ASP A 93 -7.86 -8.97 0.34
C ASP A 93 -6.61 -9.85 0.45
N GLY A 94 -6.16 -10.39 -0.68
CA GLY A 94 -4.92 -11.17 -0.79
C GLY A 94 -3.65 -10.31 -0.63
N PHE A 95 -3.79 -9.09 -0.13
CA PHE A 95 -2.73 -8.11 0.00
C PHE A 95 -2.60 -7.61 1.43
N HIS A 96 -1.37 -7.27 1.76
CA HIS A 96 -1.02 -6.59 2.98
C HIS A 96 -0.91 -5.08 2.70
N TRP A 97 -1.50 -4.29 3.60
CA TRP A 97 -1.63 -2.84 3.46
C TRP A 97 -0.80 -2.14 4.53
N CYS A 98 -0.20 -1.02 4.16
CA CYS A 98 0.40 -0.05 5.07
C CYS A 98 0.03 1.37 4.65
N ILE A 99 0.28 2.35 5.51
CA ILE A 99 0.03 3.75 5.21
C ILE A 99 1.30 4.56 5.44
N GLN A 100 1.63 5.43 4.50
CA GLN A 100 2.60 6.49 4.69
C GLN A 100 1.84 7.79 4.96
N ILE A 101 2.34 8.58 5.91
CA ILE A 101 1.82 9.90 6.27
C ILE A 101 3.02 10.81 6.51
N ASN A 102 3.19 11.85 5.68
CA ASN A 102 4.27 12.85 5.79
C ASN A 102 5.68 12.25 6.05
N GLY A 103 6.04 11.24 5.26
CA GLY A 103 7.36 10.59 5.25
C GLY A 103 7.53 9.48 6.28
N VAL A 104 6.49 9.14 7.03
CA VAL A 104 6.49 8.07 8.03
C VAL A 104 5.58 6.94 7.58
N ILE A 105 6.12 5.72 7.48
CA ILE A 105 5.38 4.50 7.16
C ILE A 105 4.93 3.84 8.46
N TYR A 106 3.63 3.56 8.53
CA TYR A 106 2.98 2.81 9.59
C TYR A 106 2.46 1.50 9.02
N GLN A 107 2.89 0.39 9.60
CA GLN A 107 2.56 -0.95 9.15
C GLN A 107 2.11 -1.80 10.33
N LEU A 108 0.97 -2.48 10.14
CA LEU A 108 0.50 -3.52 11.05
C LEU A 108 1.20 -4.84 10.71
N GLY A 109 2.12 -5.28 11.56
CA GLY A 109 2.69 -6.62 11.57
C GLY A 109 1.95 -7.54 12.54
N VAL A 110 2.25 -8.84 12.42
CA VAL A 110 1.73 -9.89 13.28
C VAL A 110 2.92 -10.76 13.67
N ASP A 111 3.08 -11.04 14.96
CA ASP A 111 4.13 -11.93 15.43
C ASP A 111 3.70 -13.42 15.39
N LYS A 112 4.53 -14.30 15.97
CA LYS A 112 4.29 -15.75 15.96
C LYS A 112 3.05 -16.13 16.76
N ASP A 113 2.68 -15.33 17.75
CA ASP A 113 1.58 -15.59 18.68
C ASP A 113 0.27 -14.95 18.20
N ARG A 114 0.29 -14.33 17.01
CA ARG A 114 -0.80 -13.57 16.39
C ARG A 114 -1.08 -12.23 17.06
N ASP A 115 -0.15 -11.75 17.87
CA ASP A 115 -0.25 -10.42 18.46
C ASP A 115 0.14 -9.36 17.44
N ILE A 116 -0.53 -8.22 17.53
CA ILE A 116 -0.28 -7.10 16.64
C ILE A 116 1.02 -6.41 17.04
N LYS A 117 1.87 -6.13 16.05
CA LYS A 117 3.05 -5.28 16.20
C LYS A 117 3.01 -4.15 15.20
N ILE A 118 3.14 -2.91 15.67
CA ILE A 118 3.10 -1.75 14.79
C ILE A 118 4.53 -1.34 14.45
N HIS A 119 4.89 -1.55 13.19
CA HIS A 119 6.17 -1.14 12.65
C HIS A 119 6.04 0.30 12.14
N ILE A 120 6.87 1.17 12.67
CA ILE A 120 6.98 2.57 12.27
C ILE A 120 8.39 2.79 11.75
N SER A 121 8.51 3.36 10.55
CA SER A 121 9.77 3.68 9.90
C SER A 121 9.69 5.01 9.14
N SER A 122 10.81 5.71 9.02
CA SER A 122 10.96 6.94 8.25
C SER A 122 12.35 6.98 7.61
N ARG A 123 12.66 8.02 6.82
CA ARG A 123 14.03 8.21 6.33
C ARG A 123 15.03 8.51 7.44
N THR A 124 14.59 9.19 8.48
CA THR A 124 15.43 9.59 9.62
C THR A 124 15.52 8.50 10.69
N GLU A 125 14.58 7.57 10.73
CA GLU A 125 14.51 6.49 11.71
C GLU A 125 14.27 5.16 11.02
N LYS A 126 15.15 4.17 11.28
CA LYS A 126 15.05 2.83 10.66
C LYS A 126 15.06 2.92 9.12
N THR A 127 15.95 3.73 8.56
CA THR A 127 16.08 4.01 7.12
C THR A 127 16.07 2.76 6.25
N ALA A 128 16.77 1.69 6.66
CA ALA A 128 16.80 0.44 5.91
C ALA A 128 15.40 -0.22 5.78
N TYR A 129 14.56 -0.13 6.83
CA TYR A 129 13.18 -0.62 6.79
C TYR A 129 12.33 0.27 5.89
N TYR A 130 12.45 1.59 6.04
CA TYR A 130 11.74 2.55 5.21
C TYR A 130 12.03 2.35 3.72
N GLU A 131 13.30 2.24 3.33
CA GLU A 131 13.69 2.02 1.94
C GLU A 131 13.20 0.68 1.39
N ARG A 132 13.23 -0.37 2.22
CA ARG A 132 12.69 -1.68 1.85
C ARG A 132 11.18 -1.60 1.63
N ASP A 133 10.45 -0.97 2.52
CA ASP A 133 8.98 -0.87 2.43
C ASP A 133 8.58 0.05 1.26
N CYS A 134 9.30 1.15 1.01
CA CYS A 134 9.15 1.91 -0.23
C CYS A 134 9.33 1.05 -1.47
N LYS A 135 10.20 0.03 -1.43
CA LYS A 135 10.48 -0.87 -2.54
C LYS A 135 9.51 -2.05 -2.66
N GLU A 136 8.98 -2.57 -1.57
CA GLU A 136 8.14 -3.77 -1.59
C GLU A 136 6.68 -3.46 -1.93
N TYR A 137 6.22 -2.24 -1.67
CA TYR A 137 4.83 -1.85 -1.85
C TYR A 137 4.58 -1.09 -3.15
N SER A 138 3.38 -1.29 -3.70
CA SER A 138 2.77 -0.40 -4.68
C SER A 138 2.09 0.73 -3.93
N TRP A 139 2.50 1.97 -4.17
CA TRP A 139 1.99 3.13 -3.44
C TRP A 139 0.86 3.81 -4.22
N TYR A 140 -0.14 4.32 -3.51
CA TYR A 140 -1.27 5.04 -4.08
C TYR A 140 -1.51 6.30 -3.26
N LEU A 141 -1.36 7.46 -3.91
CA LEU A 141 -1.63 8.75 -3.27
C LEU A 141 -3.13 8.88 -2.96
N ILE A 142 -3.46 9.09 -1.68
CA ILE A 142 -4.83 9.33 -1.24
C ILE A 142 -5.13 10.83 -1.22
N GLN A 143 -4.22 11.59 -0.61
CA GLN A 143 -4.41 12.99 -0.30
C GLN A 143 -3.05 13.69 -0.28
N ASN A 144 -2.92 14.74 -1.10
CA ASN A 144 -1.66 15.46 -1.25
C ASN A 144 -1.31 16.31 -0.03
N GLU A 145 -2.32 16.97 0.54
CA GLU A 145 -2.16 17.87 1.67
C GLU A 145 -3.03 17.41 2.83
N LEU A 146 -2.42 17.21 4.00
CA LEU A 146 -3.13 16.88 5.23
C LEU A 146 -3.24 18.11 6.12
N PRO A 147 -4.32 18.22 6.93
CA PRO A 147 -4.38 19.23 7.96
C PRO A 147 -3.22 19.04 8.95
N ALA A 148 -2.82 20.11 9.64
CA ALA A 148 -1.81 19.99 10.69
C ALA A 148 -2.25 19.00 11.78
N PHE A 149 -1.36 18.08 12.16
CA PHE A 149 -1.53 17.11 13.23
C PHE A 149 -0.20 16.92 13.98
N ASP A 150 -0.27 16.44 15.21
CA ASP A 150 0.91 16.09 15.99
C ASP A 150 1.40 14.70 15.59
N ALA A 151 2.66 14.63 15.16
CA ALA A 151 3.28 13.39 14.70
C ALA A 151 3.48 12.37 15.85
N ASP A 152 3.74 12.85 17.06
CA ASP A 152 3.93 11.99 18.23
C ASP A 152 2.59 11.44 18.72
N GLU A 153 1.53 12.25 18.70
CA GLU A 153 0.16 11.75 18.95
C GLU A 153 -0.24 10.68 17.94
N LEU A 154 0.06 10.88 16.65
CA LEU A 154 -0.24 9.90 15.61
C LEU A 154 0.54 8.59 15.80
N ARG A 155 1.80 8.67 16.23
CA ARG A 155 2.62 7.50 16.59
C ARG A 155 2.05 6.76 17.80
N ALA A 156 1.68 7.48 18.85
CA ALA A 156 1.05 6.91 20.03
C ALA A 156 -0.30 6.25 19.68
N TYR A 157 -1.11 6.93 18.85
CA TYR A 157 -2.35 6.38 18.33
C TYR A 157 -2.13 5.09 17.55
N ALA A 158 -1.13 5.04 16.66
CA ALA A 158 -0.78 3.83 15.95
C ALA A 158 -0.42 2.69 16.91
N LYS A 159 0.41 2.97 17.94
CA LYS A 159 0.84 2.00 18.94
C LYS A 159 -0.28 1.47 19.84
N SER A 160 -1.35 2.24 20.05
CA SER A 160 -2.51 1.80 20.83
C SER A 160 -3.22 0.55 20.26
N PHE A 161 -2.95 0.19 19.00
CA PHE A 161 -3.51 -1.01 18.39
C PHE A 161 -2.73 -2.30 18.67
N GLU A 162 -1.57 -2.24 19.33
CA GLU A 162 -0.77 -3.44 19.68
C GLU A 162 -1.49 -4.35 20.68
N ASP A 163 -2.42 -3.81 21.46
CA ASP A 163 -3.24 -4.57 22.44
C ASP A 163 -4.47 -5.25 21.81
N LEU A 164 -4.67 -5.14 20.49
CA LEU A 164 -5.82 -5.72 19.80
C LEU A 164 -5.49 -7.09 19.19
N GLU A 165 -6.53 -7.91 19.00
CA GLU A 165 -6.38 -9.22 18.36
C GLU A 165 -6.32 -9.07 16.83
N TYR A 166 -5.31 -9.67 16.18
CA TYR A 166 -5.28 -9.70 14.72
C TYR A 166 -6.34 -10.65 14.14
N ARG A 167 -7.12 -10.18 13.16
CA ARG A 167 -8.02 -11.01 12.37
C ARG A 167 -7.90 -10.71 10.90
N MET A 168 -7.66 -11.74 10.08
CA MET A 168 -7.57 -11.58 8.63
C MET A 168 -8.90 -11.10 8.03
N PHE A 169 -10.03 -11.63 8.53
CA PHE A 169 -11.38 -11.37 8.00
C PHE A 169 -12.27 -10.75 9.08
N LEU A 170 -13.13 -9.80 8.67
CA LEU A 170 -14.17 -9.19 9.50
C LEU A 170 -13.68 -8.77 10.90
N ALA A 171 -12.73 -7.83 10.93
CA ALA A 171 -12.23 -7.24 12.17
C ALA A 171 -13.30 -6.34 12.82
N LEU A 172 -14.14 -6.93 13.67
CA LEU A 172 -15.18 -6.26 14.46
C LEU A 172 -14.81 -6.28 15.96
N GLY A 173 -15.24 -5.26 16.71
CA GLY A 173 -14.98 -5.17 18.15
C GLY A 173 -13.51 -4.88 18.47
N ASN A 174 -12.90 -5.70 19.34
CA ASN A 174 -11.50 -5.61 19.77
C ASN A 174 -10.49 -6.23 18.77
N LYS A 175 -10.90 -6.38 17.51
CA LYS A 175 -10.11 -7.03 16.45
C LYS A 175 -9.65 -6.00 15.43
N MET A 176 -8.48 -6.24 14.84
CA MET A 176 -7.91 -5.35 13.83
C MET A 176 -7.31 -6.15 12.67
N ASN A 177 -7.37 -5.56 11.48
CA ASN A 177 -6.66 -6.04 10.29
C ASN A 177 -5.94 -4.88 9.60
N CYS A 178 -5.07 -5.18 8.62
CA CYS A 178 -4.26 -4.15 8.00
C CYS A 178 -5.08 -3.09 7.25
N GLN A 179 -6.22 -3.45 6.63
CA GLN A 179 -7.06 -2.46 5.94
C GLN A 179 -7.77 -1.54 6.94
N SER A 180 -8.27 -2.09 8.04
CA SER A 180 -8.95 -1.34 9.11
C SER A 180 -7.97 -0.41 9.83
N PHE A 181 -6.74 -0.87 10.06
CA PHE A 181 -5.65 -0.06 10.60
C PHE A 181 -5.34 1.14 9.70
N VAL A 182 -5.06 0.89 8.41
CA VAL A 182 -4.79 1.95 7.42
C VAL A 182 -5.94 2.96 7.34
N THR A 183 -7.19 2.47 7.35
CA THR A 183 -8.38 3.33 7.34
C THR A 183 -8.42 4.26 8.55
N ARG A 184 -8.18 3.73 9.76
CA ARG A 184 -8.22 4.52 11.00
C ARG A 184 -7.09 5.54 11.06
N MET A 185 -5.88 5.13 10.69
CA MET A 185 -4.73 6.03 10.60
C MET A 185 -5.00 7.20 9.64
N PHE A 186 -5.57 6.91 8.46
CA PHE A 186 -5.94 7.95 7.51
C PHE A 186 -7.03 8.87 8.07
N ALA A 187 -8.08 8.32 8.69
CA ALA A 187 -9.18 9.09 9.26
C ALA A 187 -8.67 10.11 10.30
N ILE A 188 -7.77 9.69 11.19
CA ILE A 188 -7.16 10.57 12.19
C ILE A 188 -6.29 11.64 11.55
N ALA A 189 -5.35 11.25 10.67
CA ALA A 189 -4.43 12.20 10.06
C ALA A 189 -5.13 13.24 9.16
N ALA A 190 -6.18 12.82 8.44
CA ALA A 190 -6.96 13.70 7.59
C ALA A 190 -8.08 14.44 8.34
N LYS A 191 -8.29 14.15 9.64
CA LYS A 191 -9.38 14.70 10.47
C LYS A 191 -10.76 14.52 9.84
N ILE A 192 -11.04 13.30 9.38
CA ILE A 192 -12.32 12.92 8.75
C ILE A 192 -12.94 11.72 9.46
N SER A 193 -14.23 11.46 9.20
CA SER A 193 -14.89 10.26 9.72
C SER A 193 -14.31 8.98 9.09
N ILE A 194 -14.45 7.86 9.81
CA ILE A 194 -13.98 6.54 9.35
C ILE A 194 -14.70 6.12 8.06
N GLU A 195 -15.98 6.47 7.92
CA GLU A 195 -16.79 6.20 6.73
C GLU A 195 -16.24 6.96 5.52
N LYS A 196 -15.92 8.25 5.70
CA LYS A 196 -15.32 9.08 4.65
C LYS A 196 -13.93 8.57 4.27
N ALA A 197 -13.13 8.15 5.25
CA ALA A 197 -11.84 7.52 5.02
C ALA A 197 -11.98 6.24 4.20
N ARG A 198 -12.89 5.32 4.57
CA ARG A 198 -13.19 4.10 3.80
C ARG A 198 -13.54 4.41 2.35
N SER A 199 -14.51 5.30 2.12
CA SER A 199 -14.94 5.65 0.77
C SER A 199 -13.79 6.24 -0.05
N THR A 200 -12.98 7.11 0.54
CA THR A 200 -11.82 7.71 -0.14
C THR A 200 -10.81 6.64 -0.52
N ILE A 201 -10.51 5.70 0.38
CA ILE A 201 -9.59 4.59 0.14
C ILE A 201 -10.10 3.67 -0.97
N LEU A 202 -11.40 3.35 -0.97
CA LEU A 202 -12.02 2.53 -2.02
C LEU A 202 -11.98 3.20 -3.39
N LEU A 203 -12.06 4.53 -3.41
CA LEU A 203 -11.89 5.31 -4.62
C LEU A 203 -10.45 5.40 -5.09
N VAL A 204 -9.45 5.01 -4.30
CA VAL A 204 -8.04 5.10 -4.69
C VAL A 204 -7.45 3.72 -4.99
N ILE A 205 -7.78 2.70 -4.20
CA ILE A 205 -7.21 1.36 -4.35
C ILE A 205 -7.97 0.54 -5.38
N PRO A 206 -7.25 -0.11 -6.32
CA PRO A 206 -7.89 -1.03 -7.25
C PRO A 206 -8.54 -2.23 -6.56
N ASN A 207 -9.86 -2.43 -6.68
CA ASN A 207 -10.56 -3.61 -6.14
C ASN A 207 -11.58 -4.19 -7.15
N LEU A 208 -11.96 -5.47 -7.07
CA LEU A 208 -12.82 -6.10 -8.10
C LEU A 208 -14.22 -5.47 -8.22
N LEU A 209 -14.71 -4.79 -7.18
CA LEU A 209 -16.07 -4.25 -7.13
C LEU A 209 -16.20 -2.82 -7.64
N PHE A 210 -15.11 -2.03 -7.63
CA PHE A 210 -15.06 -0.63 -8.06
C PHE A 210 -13.74 -0.29 -8.77
#